data_AF-A0AAV5W1M4-F1
#
_entry.id   AF-A0AAV5W1M4-F1
#
_cell.length_a   1.000
_cell.length_b   1.000
_cell.length_c   1.000
_cell.angle_alpha   90.00
_cell.angle_beta   90.00
_cell.angle_gamma   90.00
#
_symmetry.space_group_name_H-M   'P 1'
#
loop_
_entity.id
_entity.type
_entity.pdbx_description
1 polymer ?
#
loop_
_entity_poly.entity_id
_entity_poly.type
_entity_poly.pdbx_seq_one_letter_code
_entity_poly.pdbx_strand_id
1 'polypeptide(L)'
;RENVEYKPPPQPTDVDGTMPVEDSETMDEISTLSAPTPEFSSRFAVEFNILKLLGKGRHGCVFAANNLLDERNYAVKQIPIPDRSNVYLKEKL
;
A
#
# COMPACT_ATOMS: atom_id res chain seq x y z
N ARG A 1 -8.56 34.75 3.34
CA ARG A 1 -8.46 33.30 3.08
C ARG A 1 -7.22 32.86 3.84
N GLU A 2 -7.40 32.22 4.99
CA GLU A 2 -6.27 31.78 5.81
C GLU A 2 -5.62 30.55 5.16
N ASN A 3 -4.30 30.58 5.02
CA ASN A 3 -3.55 29.47 4.48
C ASN A 3 -3.42 28.42 5.59
N VAL A 4 -4.14 27.31 5.47
CA VAL A 4 -3.95 26.15 6.33
C VAL A 4 -2.71 25.42 5.83
N GLU A 5 -1.60 25.60 6.54
CA GLU A 5 -0.33 24.98 6.23
C GLU A 5 -0.43 23.45 6.37
N TYR A 6 -0.25 22.75 5.25
CA TYR A 6 -0.28 21.29 5.25
C TYR A 6 1.02 20.74 5.84
N LYS A 7 0.93 20.11 7.02
CA LYS A 7 2.04 19.40 7.64
C LYS A 7 2.00 17.92 7.23
N PRO A 8 2.94 17.42 6.42
CA PRO A 8 2.96 16.01 6.04
C PRO A 8 3.21 15.11 7.26
N PRO A 9 2.61 13.91 7.32
CA PRO A 9 2.82 12.96 8.41
C PRO A 9 4.29 12.51 8.46
N PRO A 10 4.84 12.25 9.67
CA PRO A 10 6.22 11.81 9.82
C PRO A 10 6.43 10.47 9.10
N GLN A 11 7.42 10.44 8.21
CA GLN A 11 7.87 9.22 7.55
C GLN A 11 8.57 8.33 8.60
N PRO A 12 8.28 7.01 8.67
CA PRO A 12 8.97 6.13 9.58
C PRO A 12 10.45 6.08 9.22
N THR A 13 11.31 6.34 10.21
CA THR A 13 12.77 6.26 10.08
C THR A 13 13.19 4.80 9.95
N ASP A 14 13.94 4.48 8.90
CA ASP A 14 14.45 3.15 8.62
C ASP A 14 15.28 2.63 9.80
N VAL A 15 14.84 1.52 10.40
CA VAL A 15 15.62 0.76 11.38
C VAL A 15 16.53 -0.19 10.62
N ASP A 16 17.83 0.10 10.66
CA ASP A 16 18.92 -0.77 10.21
C ASP A 16 18.90 -2.07 11.02
N GLY A 17 18.92 -3.20 10.32
CA GLY A 17 18.75 -4.53 10.90
C GLY A 17 19.39 -5.59 10.01
N THR A 18 20.69 -5.76 10.17
CA THR A 18 21.51 -6.82 9.56
C THR A 18 21.28 -8.17 10.27
N MET A 19 21.37 -9.28 9.50
CA MET A 19 21.70 -10.69 9.85
C MET A 19 20.54 -11.68 10.09
N PRO A 20 20.72 -13.00 9.87
CA PRO A 20 21.63 -13.73 8.95
C PRO A 20 20.91 -14.78 8.07
N VAL A 21 21.66 -15.32 7.11
CA VAL A 21 21.35 -16.51 6.30
C VAL A 21 21.48 -17.79 7.12
N GLU A 22 20.50 -18.70 7.03
CA GLU A 22 20.63 -20.10 7.43
C GLU A 22 19.96 -21.01 6.40
N ASP A 23 20.79 -21.82 5.72
CA ASP A 23 20.39 -22.92 4.84
C ASP A 23 19.94 -24.13 5.66
N SER A 24 18.86 -24.81 5.26
CA SER A 24 18.66 -26.25 5.48
C SER A 24 17.47 -26.77 4.67
N GLU A 25 17.74 -27.69 3.75
CA GLU A 25 16.75 -28.49 3.03
C GLU A 25 16.32 -29.69 3.88
N THR A 26 15.03 -29.84 4.16
CA THR A 26 14.40 -31.13 4.50
C THR A 26 12.93 -31.10 4.07
N MET A 27 12.56 -31.99 3.14
CA MET A 27 11.16 -32.28 2.80
C MET A 27 10.55 -33.14 3.90
N ASP A 28 9.44 -32.69 4.49
CA ASP A 28 8.49 -33.57 5.19
C ASP A 28 7.06 -33.01 5.04
N GLU A 29 6.16 -33.84 4.52
CA GLU A 29 4.71 -33.61 4.40
C GLU A 29 4.06 -33.57 5.79
N ILE A 30 3.67 -32.39 6.28
CA ILE A 30 2.68 -32.29 7.35
C ILE A 30 1.98 -30.92 7.32
N SER A 31 0.65 -30.96 7.23
CA SER A 31 -0.34 -29.91 7.50
C SER A 31 0.18 -28.48 7.50
N THR A 32 -0.10 -27.75 6.42
CA THR A 32 0.23 -26.32 6.27
C THR A 32 -0.52 -25.48 7.32
N LEU A 33 -0.02 -25.47 8.55
CA LEU A 33 -0.07 -24.29 9.40
C LEU A 33 0.80 -23.26 8.67
N SER A 34 0.19 -22.54 7.72
CA SER A 34 0.78 -21.33 7.20
C SER A 34 0.98 -20.42 8.41
N ALA A 35 2.22 -20.29 8.88
CA ALA A 35 2.59 -19.17 9.72
C ALA A 35 1.92 -17.93 9.12
N PRO A 36 1.21 -17.10 9.91
CA PRO A 36 0.50 -15.96 9.36
C PRO A 36 1.53 -15.09 8.66
N THR A 37 1.58 -15.19 7.33
CA THR A 37 2.26 -14.20 6.51
C THR A 37 1.61 -12.89 6.92
N PRO A 38 2.37 -11.88 7.37
CA PRO A 38 1.75 -10.62 7.77
C PRO A 38 0.90 -10.16 6.59
N GLU A 39 -0.42 -10.20 6.78
CA GLU A 39 -1.37 -9.82 5.74
C GLU A 39 -1.00 -8.42 5.33
N PHE A 40 -0.50 -8.26 4.10
CA PHE A 40 -0.08 -6.95 3.63
C PHE A 40 -1.30 -6.05 3.55
N SER A 41 -1.43 -5.16 4.53
CA SER A 41 -2.47 -4.15 4.56
C SER A 41 -1.88 -2.80 4.21
N SER A 42 -2.38 -2.20 3.12
CA SER A 42 -1.96 -0.85 2.75
C SER A 42 -2.42 0.16 3.82
N ARG A 43 -1.64 1.21 4.08
CA ARG A 43 -2.06 2.29 5.00
C ARG A 43 -3.44 2.84 4.67
N PHE A 44 -3.73 2.96 3.37
CA PHE A 44 -5.04 3.40 2.91
C PHE A 44 -6.17 2.45 3.37
N ALA A 45 -5.96 1.13 3.31
CA ALA A 45 -6.96 0.15 3.76
C ALA A 45 -7.15 0.13 5.28
N VAL A 46 -6.12 0.51 6.05
CA VAL A 46 -6.18 0.57 7.52
C VAL A 46 -6.82 1.88 8.00
N GLU A 47 -6.52 3.00 7.34
CA GLU A 47 -6.86 4.33 7.83
C GLU A 47 -8.11 4.93 7.17
N PHE A 48 -8.57 4.39 6.04
CA PHE A 48 -9.69 4.96 5.29
C PHE A 48 -10.78 3.94 4.97
N ASN A 49 -12.03 4.38 5.10
CA ASN A 49 -13.20 3.68 4.58
C ASN A 49 -13.65 4.32 3.24
N ILE A 50 -13.77 3.52 2.19
CA ILE A 50 -14.25 4.00 0.88
C ILE A 50 -15.76 4.18 0.93
N LEU A 51 -16.24 5.37 0.60
CA LEU A 51 -17.68 5.69 0.56
C LEU A 51 -18.26 5.54 -0.84
N LYS A 52 -17.69 6.23 -1.84
CA LYS A 52 -18.26 6.31 -3.20
C LYS A 52 -17.22 6.70 -4.25
N LEU A 53 -17.36 6.21 -5.48
CA LEU A 53 -16.63 6.72 -6.64
C LEU A 53 -17.14 8.12 -7.04
N LEU A 54 -16.24 9.11 -7.04
CA LEU A 54 -16.52 10.49 -7.46
C LEU A 54 -16.25 10.71 -8.95
N GLY A 55 -15.25 10.05 -9.52
CA GLY A 55 -14.94 10.17 -10.94
C GLY A 55 -13.80 9.28 -11.40
N LYS A 56 -13.72 9.09 -12.73
CA LYS A 56 -12.64 8.37 -13.40
C LYS A 56 -11.99 9.28 -14.42
N GLY A 57 -10.66 9.32 -14.45
CA GLY A 57 -9.87 10.09 -15.40
C GLY A 57 -8.73 9.26 -15.97
N ARG A 58 -7.90 9.91 -16.81
CA ARG A 58 -6.77 9.24 -17.51
C ARG A 58 -5.82 8.50 -16.58
N HIS A 59 -5.55 9.07 -15.40
CA HIS A 59 -4.58 8.51 -14.46
C HIS A 59 -5.19 7.59 -13.41
N GLY A 60 -6.51 7.35 -13.43
CA GLY A 60 -7.16 6.48 -12.45
C GLY A 60 -8.47 7.03 -11.92
N CYS A 61 -8.81 6.64 -10.69
CA CYS A 61 -10.13 6.86 -10.09
C CYS A 61 -10.03 7.72 -8.85
N VAL A 62 -11.06 8.55 -8.59
CA VAL A 62 -11.19 9.36 -7.38
C VAL A 62 -12.36 8.83 -6.57
N PHE A 63 -12.12 8.53 -5.30
CA PHE A 63 -13.12 8.07 -4.35
C PHE A 63 -13.33 9.11 -3.25
N ALA A 64 -14.57 9.25 -2.78
CA ALA A 64 -14.86 9.80 -1.47
C ALA A 64 -14.47 8.74 -0.44
N ALA A 65 -13.65 9.10 0.53
CA ALA A 65 -13.22 8.23 1.61
C ALA A 65 -13.32 8.97 2.94
N ASN A 66 -13.69 8.26 3.99
CA ASN A 66 -13.67 8.77 5.36
C ASN A 66 -12.39 8.28 6.05
N ASN A 67 -11.62 9.19 6.64
CA ASN A 67 -10.46 8.83 7.44
C ASN A 67 -10.93 8.45 8.86
N LEU A 68 -10.50 7.30 9.34
CA LEU A 68 -10.95 6.71 10.60
C LEU A 68 -10.34 7.38 11.84
N LEU A 69 -9.25 8.14 11.70
CA LEU A 69 -8.55 8.80 12.80
C LEU A 69 -9.11 10.20 13.08
N ASP A 70 -9.50 10.94 12.05
CA ASP A 70 -10.01 12.31 12.17
C ASP A 70 -11.50 12.45 11.83
N GLU A 71 -12.15 11.36 11.42
CA GLU A 71 -13.56 11.25 11.03
C GLU A 71 -13.96 12.18 9.85
N ARG A 72 -12.99 12.68 9.08
CA ARG A 72 -13.25 13.61 7.96
C ARG A 72 -13.33 12.89 6.62
N ASN A 73 -14.08 13.52 5.71
CA ASN A 73 -14.26 13.06 4.34
C ASN A 73 -13.26 13.72 3.39
N TYR A 74 -12.57 12.89 2.61
CA TYR A 74 -11.55 13.29 1.65
C TYR A 74 -11.86 12.73 0.25
N ALA A 75 -11.34 13.40 -0.77
CA ALA A 75 -11.27 12.86 -2.12
C ALA A 75 -9.88 12.21 -2.31
N VAL A 76 -9.84 10.89 -2.46
CA VAL A 76 -8.60 10.12 -2.62
C VAL A 76 -8.49 9.62 -4.05
N LYS A 77 -7.35 9.89 -4.71
CA LYS A 77 -7.09 9.49 -6.09
C LYS A 77 -6.20 8.25 -6.15
N GLN A 78 -6.75 7.14 -6.63
CA GLN A 78 -6.02 5.90 -6.86
C GLN A 78 -5.40 5.93 -8.27
N ILE A 79 -4.08 5.83 -8.35
CA ILE A 79 -3.30 5.79 -9.58
C ILE A 79 -2.62 4.42 -9.68
N PRO A 80 -3.01 3.54 -10.61
CA PRO A 80 -2.33 2.27 -10.79
C PRO A 80 -0.88 2.49 -11.19
N ILE A 81 0.04 1.88 -10.46
CA ILE A 81 1.44 1.80 -10.88
C ILE A 81 1.54 0.53 -11.74
N PRO A 82 1.97 0.63 -13.02
CA PRO A 82 2.23 -0.57 -13.80
C PRO A 82 3.33 -1.38 -13.13
N ASP A 83 3.18 -2.71 -13.08
CA ASP A 83 4.17 -3.58 -12.48
C ASP A 83 5.55 -3.32 -13.10
N ARG A 84 6.53 -2.95 -12.27
CA ARG A 84 7.90 -2.67 -12.71
C ARG A 84 8.55 -3.88 -13.40
N SER A 85 8.08 -5.10 -13.13
CA SER A 85 8.50 -6.33 -13.81
C SER A 85 8.09 -6.40 -15.29
N ASN A 86 7.04 -5.68 -15.70
CA ASN A 86 6.51 -5.70 -17.07
C ASN A 86 6.90 -4.46 -17.90
N VAL A 87 7.49 -3.43 -17.27
CA VAL A 87 7.99 -2.24 -17.99
C VAL A 87 9.26 -2.56 -18.78
N TYR A 88 10.17 -3.38 -18.22
CA TYR A 88 11.42 -3.75 -18.88
C TYR A 88 11.29 -4.78 -20.02
N LEU A 89 10.15 -5.49 -20.13
CA LEU A 89 9.92 -6.43 -21.24
C LEU A 89 9.30 -5.78 -22.47
N LYS A 90 8.72 -4.58 -22.36
CA LYS A 90 8.05 -3.91 -23.49
C LYS A 90 8.97 -3.00 -24.32
N GLU A 91 10.15 -2.66 -23.80
CA GLU A 91 11.16 -1.86 -24.54
C GLU A 91 12.12 -2.73 -25.39
N LYS A 92 11.90 -4.05 -25.46
CA LYS A 92 12.75 -5.01 -26.20
C LYS A 92 12.03 -5.83 -27.28
N LEU A 93 10.88 -5.36 -27.77
CA LEU A 93 10.18 -5.97 -28.91
C LEU A 93 10.03 -4.98 -30.05
#